data_AF-A0A7W0Q171-F1
#
_entry.id   AF-A0A7W0Q171-F1
#
_cell.length_a   1.000
_cell.length_b   1.000
_cell.length_c   1.000
_cell.angle_alpha   90.00
_cell.angle_beta   90.00
_cell.angle_gamma   90.00
#
_symmetry.space_group_name_H-M   'P 1'
#
loop_
_entity.id
_entity.type
_entity.pdbx_description
1 polymer ?
#
loop_
_entity_poly.entity_id
_entity_poly.type
_entity_poly.pdbx_seq_one_letter_code
_entity_poly.pdbx_strand_id
1 'polypeptide(L)'
;MPTRKQRRRQAKSKRHEYEYVYVDEDGNEVEVAEDDVKAERTASRNGRAKPNPRTAQGVRVQPPSWGRVAKRGLIFAPLMFITVMLTSADATVIQQALTTLWLMAIFLPFSYFMDSFMYKRYVKRTGAVPQSKR
;
A
#
# COMPACT_ATOMS: atom_id res chain seq x y z
N MET A 1 15.38 43.74 7.45
CA MET A 1 13.99 43.51 6.99
C MET A 1 13.93 42.26 6.10
N PRO A 2 13.05 41.27 6.37
CA PRO A 2 12.90 40.10 5.50
C PRO A 2 12.39 40.48 4.12
N THR A 3 12.93 39.85 3.07
CA THR A 3 12.61 40.14 1.68
C THR A 3 11.16 39.76 1.33
N ARG A 4 10.58 40.38 0.28
CA ARG A 4 9.21 40.05 -0.19
C ARG A 4 9.01 38.54 -0.41
N LYS A 5 10.04 37.84 -0.90
CA LYS A 5 10.02 36.39 -1.12
C LYS A 5 9.98 35.59 0.19
N GLN A 6 10.72 36.02 1.21
CA GLN A 6 10.69 35.40 2.54
C GLN A 6 9.34 35.59 3.23
N ARG A 7 8.74 36.79 3.15
CA ARG A 7 7.40 37.06 3.68
C ARG A 7 6.33 36.19 3.03
N ARG A 8 6.37 36.02 1.71
CA ARG A 8 5.43 35.15 0.99
C ARG A 8 5.60 33.67 1.36
N ARG A 9 6.83 33.23 1.63
CA ARG A 9 7.10 31.85 2.10
C ARG A 9 6.56 31.62 3.51
N GLN A 10 6.72 32.58 4.41
CA GLN A 10 6.14 32.53 5.76
C GLN A 10 4.62 32.60 5.75
N ALA A 11 4.02 33.45 4.89
CA ALA A 11 2.57 33.51 4.75
C ALA A 11 1.99 32.21 4.15
N LYS A 12 2.74 31.49 3.31
CA LYS A 12 2.34 30.17 2.82
C LYS A 12 2.48 29.09 3.90
N SER A 13 3.51 29.13 4.74
CA SER A 13 3.66 28.15 5.83
C SER A 13 2.58 28.30 6.90
N LYS A 14 2.11 29.53 7.16
CA LYS A 14 1.05 29.82 8.13
C LYS A 14 -0.37 29.51 7.62
N ARG A 15 -0.57 29.19 6.33
CA ARG A 15 -1.89 28.83 5.77
C ARG A 15 -2.36 27.42 6.14
N HIS A 16 -1.53 26.62 6.79
CA HIS A 16 -1.81 25.23 7.13
C HIS A 16 -1.96 25.02 8.64
N GLU A 17 -2.24 26.07 9.40
CA GLU A 17 -2.67 25.96 10.80
C GLU A 17 -4.16 25.56 10.80
N TYR A 18 -4.44 24.30 10.45
CA TYR A 18 -5.73 23.69 10.73
C TYR A 18 -5.62 22.93 12.05
N GLU A 19 -6.55 23.19 12.96
CA GLU A 19 -6.71 22.45 14.19
C GLU A 19 -7.50 21.18 13.88
N TYR A 20 -6.88 20.02 14.10
CA TYR A 20 -7.52 18.73 13.90
C TYR A 20 -8.36 18.42 15.14
N VAL A 21 -9.68 18.55 15.02
CA VAL A 21 -10.65 18.13 16.04
C VAL A 21 -11.10 16.72 15.70
N TYR A 22 -10.95 15.80 16.64
CA TYR A 22 -11.40 14.42 16.50
C TYR A 22 -12.82 14.33 17.06
N VAL A 23 -13.73 13.87 16.22
CA VAL A 23 -15.16 13.74 16.53
C VAL A 23 -15.49 12.25 16.51
N ASP A 24 -16.21 11.78 17.52
CA ASP A 24 -16.66 10.39 17.61
C ASP A 24 -17.87 10.10 16.70
N GLU A 25 -18.34 8.85 16.71
CA GLU A 25 -19.46 8.38 15.87
C GLU A 25 -20.80 9.04 16.23
N ASP A 26 -20.90 9.67 17.41
CA ASP A 26 -22.07 10.39 17.92
C ASP A 26 -21.95 11.93 17.76
N GLY A 27 -20.84 12.42 17.20
CA GLY A 27 -20.64 13.84 16.91
C GLY A 27 -20.03 14.67 18.04
N ASN A 28 -19.51 14.04 19.10
CA ASN A 28 -18.91 14.73 20.25
C ASN A 28 -17.39 14.85 20.13
N GLU A 29 -16.85 15.98 20.61
CA GLU A 29 -15.41 16.24 20.65
C GLU A 29 -14.75 15.42 21.77
N VAL A 30 -13.79 14.57 21.41
CA VAL A 30 -13.08 13.70 22.36
C VAL A 30 -11.65 14.22 22.58
N GLU A 31 -11.31 14.54 23.83
CA GLU A 31 -9.94 14.89 24.22
C GLU A 31 -9.03 13.66 24.15
N VAL A 32 -8.12 13.62 23.18
CA VAL A 32 -7.08 12.59 23.10
C VAL A 32 -6.08 12.83 24.23
N ALA A 33 -5.86 11.82 25.08
CA ALA A 33 -4.92 11.87 26.20
C ALA A 33 -3.55 12.41 25.74
N GLU A 34 -3.02 13.41 26.47
CA GLU A 34 -1.87 14.22 26.07
C GLU A 34 -0.59 13.41 25.76
N ASP A 35 -0.51 12.18 26.28
CA ASP A 35 0.62 11.28 26.10
C ASP A 35 0.73 10.72 24.67
N ASP A 36 -0.40 10.50 23.99
CA ASP A 36 -0.41 10.03 22.59
C ASP A 36 -0.08 11.18 21.62
N VAL A 37 -0.48 12.42 21.95
CA VAL A 37 -0.24 13.62 21.12
C VAL A 37 1.22 14.10 21.22
N LYS A 38 1.88 13.94 22.37
CA LYS A 38 3.30 14.32 22.55
C LYS A 38 4.25 13.40 21.77
N ALA A 39 3.90 12.12 21.64
CA ALA A 39 4.66 11.15 20.86
C ALA A 39 4.65 11.49 19.36
N GLU A 40 3.53 12.01 18.83
CA GLU A 40 3.43 12.46 17.43
C GLU A 40 4.04 13.86 17.18
N ARG A 41 3.84 14.83 18.07
CA ARG A 41 4.29 16.22 17.88
C ARG A 41 5.82 16.38 17.88
N THR A 42 6.56 15.48 18.52
CA THR A 42 8.04 15.52 18.52
C THR A 42 8.67 14.92 17.27
N ALA A 43 7.89 14.19 16.44
CA ALA A 43 8.41 13.52 15.25
C ALA A 43 8.50 14.43 13.99
N SER A 44 7.81 15.58 13.95
CA SER A 44 7.59 16.31 12.68
C SER A 44 8.28 17.68 12.52
N ARG A 45 9.04 18.19 13.50
CA ARG A 45 9.48 19.61 13.43
C ARG A 45 10.75 19.93 12.63
N ASN A 46 11.45 18.95 12.05
CA ASN A 46 12.52 19.26 11.10
C ASN A 46 12.58 18.21 10.00
N GLY A 47 12.30 18.63 8.76
CA GLY A 47 12.31 17.84 7.52
C GLY A 47 13.69 17.34 7.09
N ARG A 48 14.38 16.66 8.00
CA ARG A 48 15.49 15.74 7.72
C ARG A 48 15.54 14.75 8.87
N ALA A 49 14.50 13.92 8.96
CA ALA A 49 14.58 12.72 9.79
C ALA A 49 15.79 11.92 9.28
N LYS A 50 16.88 11.94 10.07
CA LYS A 50 17.98 10.99 9.86
C LYS A 50 17.32 9.60 9.92
N PRO A 51 17.52 8.73 8.91
CA PRO A 51 16.93 7.41 8.93
C PRO A 51 17.36 6.76 10.24
N ASN A 52 16.38 6.47 11.12
CA ASN A 52 16.65 5.80 12.37
C ASN A 52 17.16 4.39 12.02
N PRO A 53 18.42 4.05 12.31
CA PRO A 53 18.98 2.76 11.93
C PRO A 53 18.26 1.59 12.63
N ARG A 54 17.47 1.86 13.67
CA ARG A 54 16.63 0.87 14.36
C ARG A 54 15.29 0.61 13.67
N THR A 55 14.73 1.60 12.96
CA THR A 55 13.55 1.41 12.09
C THR A 55 13.95 0.98 10.68
N ALA A 56 15.24 1.12 10.33
CA ALA A 56 15.87 0.51 9.16
C ALA A 56 16.17 -0.99 9.34
N GLN A 57 15.68 -1.62 10.41
CA GLN A 57 15.38 -3.07 10.38
C GLN A 57 14.16 -3.27 9.49
N GLY A 58 14.41 -3.06 8.18
CA GLY A 58 13.42 -2.89 7.15
C GLY A 58 12.44 -4.05 7.11
N VAL A 59 11.17 -3.70 6.88
CA VAL A 59 10.16 -4.63 6.40
C VAL A 59 10.80 -5.43 5.27
N ARG A 60 11.15 -6.68 5.57
CA ARG A 60 11.85 -7.56 4.64
C ARG A 60 10.87 -7.91 3.54
N VAL A 61 10.88 -7.15 2.46
CA VAL A 61 9.96 -7.40 1.35
C VAL A 61 10.44 -8.63 0.62
N GLN A 62 9.66 -9.69 0.72
CA GLN A 62 9.96 -10.94 0.07
C GLN A 62 9.89 -10.75 -1.46
N PRO A 63 10.90 -11.22 -2.21
CA PRO A 63 10.90 -11.11 -3.67
C PRO A 63 9.69 -11.82 -4.28
N PRO A 64 9.24 -11.42 -5.48
CA PRO A 64 8.20 -12.12 -6.22
C PRO A 64 8.63 -13.57 -6.46
N SER A 65 7.72 -14.53 -6.27
CA SER A 65 7.99 -15.95 -6.49
C SER A 65 6.80 -16.63 -7.14
N TRP A 66 7.07 -17.59 -8.02
CA TRP A 66 6.05 -18.41 -8.67
C TRP A 66 5.16 -19.15 -7.66
N GLY A 67 5.74 -19.60 -6.54
CA GLY A 67 4.96 -20.20 -5.45
C GLY A 67 3.95 -19.22 -4.81
N ARG A 68 4.28 -17.92 -4.69
CA ARG A 68 3.33 -16.92 -4.18
C ARG A 68 2.22 -16.63 -5.18
N VAL A 69 2.56 -16.55 -6.46
CA VAL A 69 1.60 -16.32 -7.54
C VAL A 69 0.63 -17.50 -7.66
N ALA A 70 1.11 -18.74 -7.55
CA ALA A 70 0.26 -19.92 -7.52
C ALA A 70 -0.71 -19.92 -6.32
N LYS A 71 -0.21 -19.58 -5.11
CA LYS A 71 -1.07 -19.46 -3.90
C LYS A 71 -2.14 -18.39 -4.04
N ARG A 72 -1.80 -17.22 -4.60
CA ARG A 72 -2.77 -16.15 -4.91
C ARG A 72 -3.76 -16.60 -5.99
N GLY A 73 -3.26 -17.34 -6.97
CA GLY A 73 -4.07 -17.98 -8.01
C GLY A 73 -5.13 -18.92 -7.45
N LEU A 74 -4.84 -19.69 -6.40
CA LEU A 74 -5.83 -20.54 -5.73
C LEU A 74 -6.96 -19.74 -5.05
N ILE A 75 -6.68 -18.53 -4.59
CA ILE A 75 -7.69 -17.64 -4.01
C ILE A 75 -8.53 -17.00 -5.13
N PHE A 76 -7.88 -16.63 -6.24
CA PHE A 76 -8.52 -15.94 -7.35
C PHE A 76 -9.33 -16.87 -8.27
N ALA A 77 -8.92 -18.14 -8.39
CA ALA A 77 -9.57 -19.15 -9.20
C ALA A 77 -11.06 -19.37 -8.88
N PRO A 78 -11.51 -19.55 -7.62
CA PRO A 78 -12.94 -19.71 -7.32
C PRO A 78 -13.74 -18.45 -7.67
N LEU A 79 -13.17 -17.25 -7.45
CA LEU A 79 -13.83 -15.99 -7.78
C LEU A 79 -13.99 -15.82 -9.30
N MET A 80 -12.95 -16.15 -10.07
CA MET A 80 -12.99 -16.18 -11.53
C MET A 80 -13.99 -17.22 -12.05
N PHE A 81 -14.02 -18.41 -11.45
CA PHE A 81 -14.96 -19.46 -11.82
C PHE A 81 -16.41 -19.03 -11.60
N ILE A 82 -16.72 -18.42 -10.46
CA ILE A 82 -18.07 -17.86 -10.19
C ILE A 82 -18.42 -16.80 -11.24
N THR A 83 -17.46 -15.93 -11.59
CA THR A 83 -17.69 -14.89 -12.61
C THR A 83 -18.01 -15.51 -13.98
N VAL A 84 -17.27 -16.54 -14.40
CA VAL A 84 -17.52 -17.28 -15.64
C VAL A 84 -18.85 -18.02 -15.57
N MET A 85 -19.18 -18.64 -14.43
CA MET A 85 -20.45 -19.33 -14.22
C MET A 85 -21.65 -18.39 -14.38
N LEU A 86 -21.57 -17.17 -13.84
CA LEU A 86 -22.62 -16.16 -13.95
C LEU A 86 -22.72 -15.53 -15.35
N THR A 87 -21.59 -15.38 -16.04
CA THR A 87 -21.55 -14.73 -17.36
C THR A 87 -21.85 -15.71 -18.50
N SER A 88 -21.51 -16.99 -18.33
CA SER A 88 -21.60 -18.05 -19.34
C SER A 88 -22.60 -19.13 -18.91
N ALA A 89 -23.81 -18.72 -18.51
CA ALA A 89 -24.84 -19.61 -17.97
C ALA A 89 -25.26 -20.72 -18.96
N ASP A 90 -25.18 -20.47 -20.27
CA ASP A 90 -25.53 -21.44 -21.31
C ASP A 90 -24.42 -22.49 -21.57
N ALA A 91 -23.22 -22.28 -21.01
CA ALA A 91 -22.11 -23.21 -21.18
C ALA A 91 -22.17 -24.33 -20.16
N THR A 92 -21.71 -25.52 -20.55
CA THR A 92 -21.56 -26.64 -19.62
C THR A 92 -20.53 -26.32 -18.52
N VAL A 93 -20.70 -26.90 -17.33
CA VAL A 93 -19.76 -26.71 -16.20
C VAL A 93 -18.31 -27.04 -16.60
N ILE A 94 -18.12 -28.05 -17.46
CA ILE A 94 -16.80 -28.43 -17.98
C ILE A 94 -16.22 -27.31 -18.86
N GLN A 95 -17.02 -26.71 -19.74
CA GLN A 95 -16.58 -25.58 -20.56
C GLN A 95 -16.24 -24.36 -19.69
N GLN A 96 -17.04 -24.06 -18.66
CA GLN A 96 -16.76 -22.98 -17.72
C GLN A 96 -15.44 -23.22 -16.96
N ALA A 97 -15.17 -24.46 -16.54
CA ALA A 97 -13.93 -24.83 -15.88
C ALA A 97 -12.72 -24.68 -16.82
N LEU A 98 -12.84 -25.13 -18.08
CA LEU A 98 -11.80 -24.98 -19.10
C LEU A 98 -11.52 -23.50 -19.42
N THR A 99 -12.56 -22.69 -19.61
CA THR A 99 -12.42 -21.24 -19.82
C THR A 99 -11.74 -20.58 -18.63
N THR A 100 -12.12 -20.94 -17.40
CA THR A 100 -11.47 -20.42 -16.19
C THR A 100 -10.00 -20.80 -16.13
N LEU A 101 -9.66 -22.05 -16.49
CA LEU A 101 -8.28 -22.53 -16.52
C LEU A 101 -7.46 -21.80 -17.59
N TRP A 102 -8.04 -21.55 -18.76
CA TRP A 102 -7.43 -20.74 -19.81
C TRP A 102 -7.14 -19.31 -19.35
N LEU A 103 -8.12 -18.65 -18.72
CA LEU A 103 -7.93 -17.31 -18.14
C LEU A 103 -6.84 -17.31 -17.06
N MET A 104 -6.81 -18.33 -16.21
CA MET A 104 -5.78 -18.50 -15.20
C MET A 104 -4.39 -18.68 -15.81
N ALA A 105 -4.27 -19.41 -16.92
CA ALA A 105 -3.01 -19.60 -17.62
C ALA A 105 -2.41 -18.29 -18.15
N ILE A 106 -3.25 -17.32 -18.53
CA ILE A 106 -2.84 -15.97 -18.93
C ILE A 106 -2.60 -15.07 -17.71
N PHE A 107 -3.46 -15.20 -16.69
CA PHE A 107 -3.40 -14.39 -15.48
C PHE A 107 -2.14 -14.65 -14.64
N LEU A 108 -1.72 -15.91 -14.47
CA LEU A 108 -0.55 -16.28 -13.68
C LEU A 108 0.75 -15.58 -14.14
N PRO A 109 1.17 -15.65 -15.42
CA PRO A 109 2.36 -14.95 -15.89
C PRO A 109 2.20 -13.43 -15.80
N PHE A 110 1.01 -12.88 -16.07
CA PHE A 110 0.73 -11.45 -15.92
C PHE A 110 0.86 -10.99 -14.46
N SER A 111 0.29 -11.73 -13.51
CA SER A 111 0.36 -11.45 -12.08
C SER A 111 1.81 -11.46 -11.59
N TYR A 112 2.63 -12.41 -12.04
CA TYR A 112 4.06 -12.45 -11.71
C TYR A 112 4.81 -11.22 -12.23
N PHE A 113 4.52 -10.80 -13.47
CA PHE A 113 5.12 -9.61 -14.06
C PHE A 113 4.76 -8.34 -13.27
N MET A 114 3.48 -8.18 -12.91
CA MET A 114 3.00 -7.03 -12.13
C MET A 114 3.61 -7.00 -10.72
N ASP A 115 3.67 -8.15 -10.04
CA ASP A 115 4.34 -8.28 -8.73
C ASP A 115 5.82 -7.91 -8.84
N SER A 116 6.49 -8.31 -9.92
CA SER A 116 7.90 -7.98 -10.16
C SER A 116 8.12 -6.49 -10.41
N PHE A 117 7.23 -5.84 -11.16
CA PHE A 117 7.28 -4.40 -11.39
C PHE A 117 7.02 -3.61 -10.10
N MET A 118 6.00 -4.00 -9.33
CA MET A 118 5.67 -3.35 -8.07
C MET A 118 6.77 -3.53 -7.02
N TYR A 119 7.37 -4.72 -6.95
CA TYR A 119 8.54 -4.97 -6.11
C TYR A 119 9.69 -4.00 -6.44
N LYS A 120 10.05 -3.87 -7.72
CA LYS A 120 11.10 -2.94 -8.17
C LYS A 120 10.76 -1.49 -7.80
N ARG A 121 9.52 -1.06 -8.03
CA ARG A 121 9.06 0.30 -7.71
C ARG A 121 9.07 0.56 -6.20
N TYR A 122 8.67 -0.43 -5.40
CA TYR A 122 8.65 -0.35 -3.95
C TYR A 122 10.06 -0.21 -3.39
N VAL A 123 10.98 -1.11 -3.77
CA VAL A 123 12.38 -1.09 -3.33
C VAL A 123 13.05 0.24 -3.68
N LYS A 124 12.83 0.74 -4.91
CA LYS A 124 13.38 2.04 -5.36
C LYS A 124 12.89 3.22 -4.50
N ARG A 125 11.67 3.15 -3.96
CA ARG A 125 11.07 4.23 -3.17
C ARG A 125 11.43 4.17 -1.69
N THR A 126 11.55 2.97 -1.13
CA THR A 126 11.70 2.77 0.31
C THR A 126 13.14 2.48 0.74
N GLY A 127 14.04 2.20 -0.20
CA GLY A 127 15.40 1.74 0.12
C GLY A 127 15.41 0.39 0.84
N ALA A 128 14.32 -0.38 0.75
CA ALA A 128 14.18 -1.66 1.42
C ALA A 128 15.27 -2.63 0.96
N VAL A 129 15.96 -3.25 1.92
CA VAL A 129 17.00 -4.25 1.63
C VAL A 129 16.30 -5.53 1.13
N PRO A 130 16.62 -6.02 -0.08
CA PRO A 130 16.03 -7.23 -0.61
C PRO A 130 16.36 -8.42 0.29
N GLN A 131 15.36 -9.26 0.60
CA GLN A 131 15.59 -10.47 1.36
C GLN A 131 16.35 -11.47 0.46
N SER A 132 17.65 -11.70 0.75
CA SER A 132 18.44 -12.73 0.08
C SER A 132 17.87 -14.11 0.46
N LYS A 133 17.59 -14.95 -0.55
CA LYS A 133 17.37 -16.38 -0.33
C LYS A 133 18.67 -16.95 0.25
N ARG A 134 18.63 -17.39 1.50
CA ARG A 134 19.58 -18.36 2.05
C ARG A 134 19.03 -19.75 1.82
#